data_AF-A0A9D9AJL9-F1
#
_entry.id   AF-A0A9D9AJL9-F1
#
_cell.length_a   1.000
_cell.length_b   1.000
_cell.length_c   1.000
_cell.angle_alpha   90.00
_cell.angle_beta   90.00
_cell.angle_gamma   90.00
#
_symmetry.space_group_name_H-M   'P 1'
#
loop_
_entity.id
_entity.type
_entity.pdbx_description
1 polymer ?
#
loop_
_entity_poly.entity_id
_entity_poly.type
_entity_poly.pdbx_seq_one_letter_code
_entity_poly.pdbx_strand_id
1 'polypeptide(L)'
;MVRIALFLTIVLTMVTLGFAGLMGQPGPMQAEADLNGFQRPLFALYFATSIDDLAFIAGSENAPLREHLMHLQALDRWFPLAHGGMAIAFFFALGMRGAKLAWLGLALAAATIGADWAENEVANRILADLDAGADPTERLDAMWGHTWIKWGAIAGYAAVLAMIMALARRRLLAVFPALAAFGVGASYFSSADPAVFIWANQLLVPFMLTFPVAAVMYLRANDESAEGDDEGAGQGEA
;
A
#
# COMPACT_ATOMS: atom_id res chain seq x y z
N MET A 1 8.40 6.50 23.46
CA MET A 1 8.06 6.78 22.04
C MET A 1 8.18 5.54 21.15
N VAL A 2 9.32 4.82 21.12
CA VAL A 2 9.52 3.63 20.26
C VAL A 2 8.44 2.54 20.47
N ARG A 3 8.17 2.12 21.71
CA ARG A 3 7.14 1.09 22.00
C ARG A 3 5.75 1.49 21.48
N ILE A 4 5.36 2.75 21.66
CA ILE A 4 4.07 3.29 21.17
C ILE A 4 4.01 3.22 19.65
N ALA A 5 5.09 3.61 18.95
CA ALA A 5 5.14 3.56 17.49
C ALA A 5 5.04 2.13 16.96
N LEU A 6 5.71 1.14 17.59
CA LEU A 6 5.60 -0.27 17.22
C LEU A 6 4.19 -0.83 17.49
N PHE A 7 3.57 -0.46 18.61
CA PHE A 7 2.19 -0.82 18.91
C PHE A 7 1.22 -0.22 17.88
N LEU A 8 1.42 1.06 17.53
CA LEU A 8 0.62 1.75 16.51
C LEU A 8 0.75 1.07 15.14
N THR A 9 1.95 0.60 14.77
CA THR A 9 2.13 -0.21 13.55
C THR A 9 1.17 -1.40 13.53
N ILE A 10 1.08 -2.18 14.63
CA ILE A 10 0.20 -3.35 14.71
C ILE A 10 -1.27 -2.94 14.58
N VAL A 11 -1.70 -1.89 15.29
CA VAL A 11 -3.09 -1.38 15.21
C VAL A 11 -3.42 -0.94 13.79
N LEU A 12 -2.54 -0.16 13.14
CA LEU A 12 -2.75 0.31 11.78
C LEU A 12 -2.67 -0.83 10.74
N THR A 13 -1.93 -1.91 11.00
CA THR A 13 -2.02 -3.14 10.19
C THR A 13 -3.44 -3.71 10.25
N MET A 14 -4.03 -3.85 11.44
CA MET A 14 -5.38 -4.38 11.57
C MET A 14 -6.41 -3.52 10.84
N VAL A 15 -6.28 -2.18 10.94
CA VAL A 15 -7.12 -1.23 10.19
C VAL A 15 -6.92 -1.39 8.68
N THR A 16 -5.67 -1.52 8.23
CA THR A 16 -5.31 -1.74 6.81
C THR A 16 -5.96 -3.02 6.26
N LEU A 17 -5.89 -4.12 7.03
CA LEU A 17 -6.53 -5.38 6.65
C LEU A 17 -8.06 -5.26 6.61
N GLY A 18 -8.65 -4.52 7.55
CA GLY A 18 -10.08 -4.20 7.54
C GLY A 18 -10.51 -3.48 6.26
N PHE A 19 -9.79 -2.41 5.88
CA PHE A 19 -10.02 -1.73 4.60
C PHE A 19 -9.84 -2.65 3.39
N ALA A 20 -8.77 -3.46 3.36
CA ALA A 20 -8.55 -4.40 2.27
C ALA A 20 -9.69 -5.43 2.14
N GLY A 21 -10.29 -5.86 3.25
CA GLY A 21 -11.45 -6.74 3.28
C GLY A 21 -12.74 -6.05 2.79
N LEU A 22 -12.95 -4.78 3.15
CA LEU A 22 -14.08 -3.98 2.69
C LEU A 22 -13.99 -3.66 1.19
N MET A 23 -12.82 -3.25 0.71
CA MET A 23 -12.58 -2.93 -0.71
C MET A 23 -12.41 -4.18 -1.58
N GLY A 24 -12.21 -5.35 -0.98
CA GLY A 24 -12.10 -6.62 -1.67
C GLY A 24 -13.44 -7.30 -1.99
N GLN A 25 -14.56 -6.73 -1.53
CA GLN A 25 -15.89 -7.27 -1.82
C GLN A 25 -16.20 -7.13 -3.32
N PRO A 26 -16.79 -8.16 -3.96
CA PRO A 26 -17.16 -8.09 -5.36
C PRO A 26 -18.22 -7.00 -5.59
N GLY A 27 -18.01 -6.19 -6.63
CA GLY A 27 -18.96 -5.17 -7.05
C GLY A 27 -20.11 -5.73 -7.90
N PRO A 28 -21.18 -4.95 -8.12
CA PRO A 28 -22.22 -5.31 -9.07
C PRO A 28 -21.63 -5.42 -10.48
N MET A 29 -22.09 -6.39 -11.28
CA MET A 29 -21.73 -6.58 -12.69
C MET A 29 -20.22 -6.82 -12.98
N GLN A 30 -19.37 -6.91 -11.95
CA GLN A 30 -17.93 -7.08 -12.11
C GLN A 30 -17.54 -8.36 -12.86
N ALA A 31 -18.31 -9.44 -12.71
CA ALA A 31 -18.04 -10.71 -13.37
C ALA A 31 -18.35 -10.70 -14.88
N GLU A 32 -19.14 -9.71 -15.33
CA GLU A 32 -19.61 -9.59 -16.72
C GLU A 32 -18.87 -8.49 -17.49
N ALA A 33 -18.19 -7.60 -16.78
CA ALA A 33 -17.43 -6.49 -17.35
C ALA A 33 -16.14 -6.98 -18.04
N ASP A 34 -15.88 -6.48 -19.25
CA ASP A 34 -14.56 -6.61 -19.88
C ASP A 34 -13.60 -5.62 -19.23
N LEU A 35 -12.75 -6.13 -18.36
CA LEU A 35 -11.79 -5.33 -17.59
C LEU A 35 -10.40 -5.34 -18.23
N ASN A 36 -10.28 -5.60 -19.54
CA ASN A 36 -9.00 -5.64 -20.25
C ASN A 36 -7.98 -6.58 -19.59
N GLY A 37 -8.44 -7.72 -19.08
CA GLY A 37 -7.61 -8.71 -18.37
C GLY A 37 -7.32 -8.39 -16.89
N PHE A 38 -7.73 -7.23 -16.36
CA PHE A 38 -7.69 -6.97 -14.93
C PHE A 38 -8.79 -7.74 -14.18
N GLN A 39 -8.55 -8.04 -12.91
CA GLN A 39 -9.55 -8.71 -12.05
C GLN A 39 -10.44 -7.73 -11.29
N ARG A 40 -10.05 -6.44 -11.24
CA ARG A 40 -10.74 -5.41 -10.45
C ARG A 40 -11.03 -4.18 -11.31
N PRO A 41 -12.28 -3.70 -11.35
CA PRO A 41 -12.69 -2.51 -12.09
C PRO A 41 -11.81 -1.29 -11.81
N LEU A 42 -11.39 -1.14 -10.55
CA LEU A 42 -10.54 -0.03 -10.14
C LEU A 42 -9.16 -0.06 -10.81
N PHE A 43 -8.55 -1.24 -10.98
CA PHE A 43 -7.27 -1.34 -11.68
C PHE A 43 -7.42 -1.11 -13.19
N ALA A 44 -8.51 -1.58 -13.80
CA ALA A 44 -8.80 -1.27 -15.21
C ALA A 44 -8.96 0.24 -15.43
N LEU A 45 -9.63 0.95 -14.51
CA LEU A 45 -9.71 2.42 -14.54
C LEU A 45 -8.32 3.07 -14.43
N TYR A 46 -7.47 2.59 -13.53
CA TYR A 46 -6.17 3.21 -13.23
C TYR A 46 -5.17 3.11 -14.39
N PHE A 47 -5.32 2.06 -15.20
CA PHE A 47 -4.44 1.78 -16.33
C PHE A 47 -5.11 1.97 -17.69
N ALA A 48 -6.28 2.61 -17.74
CA ALA A 48 -6.93 2.98 -18.98
C ALA A 48 -6.06 3.99 -19.76
N THR A 49 -5.85 3.70 -21.04
CA THR A 49 -5.05 4.54 -21.95
C THR A 49 -5.89 5.24 -23.00
N SER A 50 -7.14 4.82 -23.15
CA SER A 50 -8.12 5.35 -24.10
C SER A 50 -9.53 5.33 -23.50
N ILE A 51 -10.46 6.03 -24.14
CA ILE A 51 -11.87 5.98 -23.76
C ILE A 51 -12.50 4.60 -23.98
N ASP A 52 -12.01 3.85 -24.97
CA ASP A 52 -12.48 2.48 -25.26
C ASP A 52 -12.17 1.56 -24.07
N ASP A 53 -11.05 1.79 -23.37
CA ASP A 53 -10.71 1.06 -22.14
C ASP A 53 -11.70 1.31 -20.99
N LEU A 54 -12.48 2.40 -21.06
CA LEU A 54 -13.49 2.77 -20.07
C LEU A 54 -14.90 2.34 -20.46
N ALA A 55 -15.09 1.63 -21.59
CA ALA A 55 -16.40 1.19 -22.06
C ALA A 55 -17.17 0.36 -21.00
N PHE A 56 -16.45 -0.39 -20.16
CA PHE A 56 -17.04 -1.21 -19.10
C PHE A 56 -17.70 -0.40 -17.97
N ILE A 57 -17.40 0.89 -17.82
CA ILE A 57 -18.00 1.80 -16.83
C ILE A 57 -18.71 3.01 -17.45
N ALA A 58 -18.62 3.20 -18.77
CA ALA A 58 -19.36 4.22 -19.49
C ALA A 58 -20.84 3.82 -19.71
N GLY A 59 -21.71 4.77 -20.05
CA GLY A 59 -23.11 4.48 -20.39
C GLY A 59 -24.05 4.33 -19.19
N SER A 60 -25.35 4.56 -19.39
CA SER A 60 -26.36 4.55 -18.32
C SER A 60 -26.54 3.19 -17.65
N GLU A 61 -26.32 2.11 -18.40
CA GLU A 61 -26.42 0.72 -17.99
C GLU A 61 -25.36 0.32 -16.95
N ASN A 62 -24.20 0.99 -16.96
CA ASN A 62 -23.11 0.73 -16.02
C ASN A 62 -23.13 1.66 -14.80
N ALA A 63 -24.22 2.44 -14.60
CA ALA A 63 -24.37 3.32 -13.44
C ALA A 63 -24.18 2.60 -12.08
N PRO A 64 -24.70 1.37 -11.86
CA PRO A 64 -24.45 0.66 -10.59
C PRO A 64 -22.97 0.36 -10.33
N LEU A 65 -22.20 0.06 -11.38
CA LEU A 65 -20.76 -0.18 -11.26
C LEU A 65 -20.01 1.14 -10.96
N ARG A 66 -20.40 2.25 -11.59
CA ARG A 66 -19.83 3.57 -11.26
C ARG A 66 -20.13 3.98 -9.82
N GLU A 67 -21.36 3.81 -9.35
CA GLU A 67 -21.73 4.10 -7.96
C GLU A 67 -20.90 3.26 -6.97
N HIS A 68 -20.69 1.97 -7.28
CA HIS A 68 -19.82 1.11 -6.49
C HIS A 68 -18.37 1.61 -6.48
N LEU A 69 -17.81 2.01 -7.63
CA LEU A 69 -16.46 2.57 -7.70
C LEU A 69 -16.34 3.88 -6.92
N MET A 70 -17.35 4.76 -6.96
CA MET A 70 -17.39 5.98 -6.13
C MET A 70 -17.43 5.66 -4.64
N HIS A 71 -18.15 4.60 -4.24
CA HIS A 71 -18.13 4.11 -2.86
C HIS A 71 -16.75 3.61 -2.45
N LEU A 72 -16.09 2.81 -3.30
CA LEU A 72 -14.72 2.35 -3.06
C LEU A 72 -13.75 3.53 -2.94
N GLN A 73 -13.83 4.51 -3.82
CA GLN A 73 -13.04 5.75 -3.76
C GLN A 73 -13.27 6.54 -2.47
N ALA A 74 -14.50 6.58 -1.96
CA ALA A 74 -14.81 7.21 -0.69
C ALA A 74 -14.14 6.50 0.50
N LEU A 75 -14.02 5.17 0.46
CA LEU A 75 -13.24 4.39 1.44
C LEU A 75 -11.74 4.63 1.24
N ASP A 76 -11.27 4.64 0.00
CA ASP A 76 -9.86 4.80 -0.37
C ASP A 76 -9.30 6.18 -0.01
N ARG A 77 -10.16 7.18 0.26
CA ARG A 77 -9.72 8.44 0.89
C ARG A 77 -8.99 8.23 2.22
N TRP A 78 -9.38 7.22 3.00
CA TRP A 78 -8.87 6.97 4.35
C TRP A 78 -7.84 5.84 4.41
N PHE A 79 -7.87 4.95 3.42
CA PHE A 79 -6.97 3.80 3.37
C PHE A 79 -5.47 4.17 3.40
N PRO A 80 -5.00 5.25 2.73
CA PRO A 80 -3.60 5.68 2.78
C PRO A 80 -3.12 6.05 4.16
N LEU A 81 -3.99 6.61 4.99
CA LEU A 81 -3.64 6.90 6.38
C LEU A 81 -3.41 5.63 7.18
N ALA A 82 -4.13 4.54 6.86
CA ALA A 82 -3.92 3.25 7.50
C ALA A 82 -2.59 2.61 7.06
N HIS A 83 -2.40 2.37 5.76
CA HIS A 83 -1.22 1.64 5.29
C HIS A 83 0.05 2.50 5.28
N GLY A 84 -0.04 3.77 4.86
CA GLY A 84 1.05 4.72 4.93
C GLY A 84 1.41 5.06 6.37
N GLY A 85 0.41 5.28 7.23
CA GLY A 85 0.61 5.50 8.67
C GLY A 85 1.27 4.31 9.37
N MET A 86 0.89 3.07 9.02
CA MET A 86 1.54 1.86 9.52
C MET A 86 3.05 1.87 9.21
N ALA A 87 3.42 2.15 7.97
CA ALA A 87 4.81 2.21 7.54
C ALA A 87 5.56 3.38 8.19
N ILE A 88 4.96 4.57 8.28
CA ILE A 88 5.52 5.74 8.97
C ILE A 88 5.83 5.42 10.43
N ALA A 89 4.87 4.84 11.17
CA ALA A 89 5.05 4.48 12.57
C ALA A 89 6.20 3.48 12.75
N PHE A 90 6.28 2.49 11.86
CA PHE A 90 7.34 1.48 11.92
C PHE A 90 8.71 2.07 11.61
N PHE A 91 8.85 2.82 10.51
CA PHE A 91 10.12 3.45 10.15
C PHE A 91 10.55 4.50 11.18
N PHE A 92 9.61 5.24 11.77
CA PHE A 92 9.91 6.15 12.88
C PHE A 92 10.50 5.39 14.06
N ALA A 93 9.91 4.26 14.45
CA ALA A 93 10.43 3.42 15.53
C ALA A 93 11.87 2.93 15.23
N LEU A 94 12.15 2.51 14.00
CA LEU A 94 13.50 2.08 13.59
C LEU A 94 14.50 3.23 13.54
N GLY A 95 14.09 4.41 13.05
CA GLY A 95 14.91 5.62 13.02
C GLY A 95 15.32 6.05 14.41
N MET A 96 14.37 6.01 15.36
CA MET A 96 14.62 6.28 16.79
C MET A 96 15.55 5.25 17.45
N ARG A 97 15.67 4.04 16.89
CA ARG A 97 16.64 3.01 17.32
C ARG A 97 17.99 3.10 16.58
N GLY A 98 18.22 4.17 15.80
CA GLY A 98 19.49 4.44 15.14
C GLY A 98 19.60 3.94 13.70
N ALA A 99 18.57 3.31 13.13
CA ALA A 99 18.58 2.89 11.74
C ALA A 99 18.39 4.11 10.81
N LYS A 100 19.47 4.79 10.44
CA LYS A 100 19.43 6.03 9.64
C LYS A 100 18.65 5.90 8.32
N LEU A 101 18.73 4.75 7.66
CA LEU A 101 18.02 4.48 6.41
C LEU A 101 16.48 4.49 6.61
N ALA A 102 15.99 4.26 7.82
CA ALA A 102 14.55 4.29 8.11
C ALA A 102 13.93 5.67 7.88
N TRP A 103 14.69 6.76 8.00
CA TRP A 103 14.18 8.11 7.72
C TRP A 103 13.80 8.29 6.25
N LEU A 104 14.54 7.66 5.32
CA LEU A 104 14.16 7.62 3.91
C LEU A 104 12.86 6.82 3.71
N GLY A 105 12.74 5.66 4.36
CA GLY A 105 11.53 4.85 4.34
C GLY A 105 10.31 5.61 4.88
N LEU A 106 10.49 6.38 5.94
CA LEU A 106 9.46 7.26 6.52
C LEU A 106 9.02 8.33 5.52
N ALA A 107 9.96 9.03 4.88
CA ALA A 107 9.66 10.07 3.90
C ALA A 107 8.90 9.50 2.69
N LEU A 108 9.30 8.33 2.19
CA LEU A 108 8.63 7.63 1.10
C LEU A 108 7.22 7.17 1.49
N ALA A 109 7.05 6.61 2.70
CA ALA A 109 5.74 6.21 3.21
C ALA A 109 4.79 7.41 3.38
N ALA A 110 5.29 8.56 3.82
CA ALA A 110 4.52 9.80 3.86
C ALA A 110 4.16 10.31 2.46
N ALA A 111 5.09 10.24 1.50
CA ALA A 111 4.83 10.61 0.11
C ALA A 111 3.74 9.75 -0.53
N THR A 112 3.67 8.46 -0.19
CA THR A 112 2.61 7.56 -0.67
C THR A 112 1.21 8.06 -0.30
N ILE A 113 1.02 8.66 0.88
CA ILE A 113 -0.30 9.19 1.29
C ILE A 113 -0.75 10.31 0.34
N GLY A 114 0.15 11.27 0.07
CA GLY A 114 -0.15 12.37 -0.85
C GLY A 114 -0.33 11.90 -2.29
N ALA A 115 0.48 10.94 -2.74
CA ALA A 115 0.38 10.36 -4.08
C ALA A 115 -0.95 9.61 -4.28
N ASP A 116 -1.42 8.89 -3.25
CA ASP A 116 -2.68 8.17 -3.29
C ASP A 116 -3.88 9.12 -3.34
N TRP A 117 -3.90 10.17 -2.52
CA TRP A 117 -4.94 11.20 -2.64
C TRP A 117 -4.97 11.90 -4.00
N ALA A 118 -3.81 12.14 -4.61
CA ALA A 118 -3.73 12.73 -5.95
C ALA A 118 -4.30 11.78 -7.03
N GLU A 119 -3.98 10.49 -6.96
CA GLU A 119 -4.55 9.47 -7.85
C GLU A 119 -6.07 9.38 -7.69
N ASN A 120 -6.56 9.31 -6.44
CA ASN A 120 -7.98 9.22 -6.14
C ASN A 120 -8.76 10.46 -6.62
N GLU A 121 -8.17 11.66 -6.51
CA GLU A 121 -8.79 12.87 -7.05
C GLU A 121 -8.98 12.78 -8.57
N VAL A 122 -8.00 12.25 -9.31
CA VAL A 122 -8.12 12.07 -10.77
C VAL A 122 -9.16 11.00 -11.09
N ALA A 123 -9.14 9.87 -10.39
CA ALA A 123 -10.13 8.80 -10.55
C ALA A 123 -11.57 9.30 -10.34
N ASN A 124 -11.80 10.07 -9.28
CA ASN A 124 -13.12 10.64 -8.98
C ASN A 124 -13.60 11.62 -10.07
N ARG A 125 -12.69 12.40 -10.67
CA ARG A 125 -13.04 13.27 -11.81
C ARG A 125 -13.38 12.48 -13.06
N ILE A 126 -12.64 11.41 -13.36
CA ILE A 126 -12.98 10.52 -14.49
C ILE A 126 -14.37 9.93 -14.29
N LEU A 127 -14.68 9.43 -13.09
CA LEU A 127 -16.00 8.88 -12.77
C LEU A 127 -17.11 9.93 -12.88
N ALA A 128 -16.86 11.17 -12.45
CA ALA A 128 -17.80 12.28 -12.57
C ALA A 128 -18.03 12.71 -14.03
N ASP A 129 -16.98 12.75 -14.85
CA ASP A 129 -17.09 13.07 -16.27
C ASP A 129 -17.92 11.99 -16.99
N LEU A 130 -17.67 10.71 -16.72
CA LEU A 130 -18.45 9.60 -17.26
C LEU A 130 -19.93 9.67 -16.84
N ASP A 131 -20.21 10.03 -15.59
CA ASP A 131 -21.59 10.18 -15.11
C ASP A 131 -22.33 11.34 -15.78
N ALA A 132 -21.61 12.42 -16.10
CA ALA A 132 -22.13 13.54 -16.87
C ALA A 132 -22.21 13.27 -18.39
N GLY A 133 -21.76 12.11 -18.86
CA GLY A 133 -21.65 11.78 -20.30
C GLY A 133 -20.57 12.58 -21.03
N ALA A 134 -19.58 13.10 -20.31
CA ALA A 134 -18.42 13.81 -20.85
C ALA A 134 -17.26 12.85 -21.16
N ASP A 135 -16.34 13.31 -22.01
CA ASP A 135 -15.13 12.58 -22.40
C ASP A 135 -13.99 12.82 -21.38
N PRO A 136 -13.52 11.78 -20.65
CA PRO A 136 -12.45 11.91 -19.65
C PRO A 136 -11.03 11.80 -20.24
N THR A 137 -10.85 11.72 -21.56
CA THR A 137 -9.56 11.42 -22.22
C THR A 137 -8.41 12.31 -21.73
N GLU A 138 -8.66 13.61 -21.51
CA GLU A 138 -7.64 14.56 -21.03
C GLU A 138 -7.07 14.23 -19.64
N ARG A 139 -7.70 13.32 -18.90
CA ARG A 139 -7.29 12.91 -17.55
C ARG A 139 -6.51 11.60 -17.50
N LEU A 140 -6.52 10.80 -18.57
CA LEU A 140 -5.94 9.46 -18.57
C LEU A 140 -4.42 9.49 -18.34
N ASP A 141 -3.72 10.44 -18.97
CA ASP A 141 -2.27 10.64 -18.75
C ASP A 141 -1.96 11.00 -17.30
N ALA A 142 -2.79 11.85 -16.68
CA ALA A 142 -2.64 12.22 -15.28
C ALA A 142 -2.91 11.01 -14.37
N MET A 143 -3.91 10.20 -14.71
CA MET A 143 -4.23 8.98 -13.97
C MET A 143 -3.04 8.02 -13.96
N TRP A 144 -2.51 7.71 -15.14
CA TRP A 144 -1.33 6.87 -15.31
C TRP A 144 -0.13 7.39 -14.52
N GLY A 145 0.15 8.70 -14.63
CA GLY A 145 1.25 9.34 -13.91
C GLY A 145 1.11 9.23 -12.39
N HIS A 146 -0.06 9.56 -11.85
CA HIS A 146 -0.30 9.52 -10.41
C HIS A 146 -0.29 8.10 -9.85
N THR A 147 -0.82 7.12 -10.59
CA THR A 147 -0.71 5.70 -10.25
C THR A 147 0.76 5.31 -10.10
N TRP A 148 1.61 5.60 -11.09
CA TRP A 148 3.02 5.20 -10.98
C TRP A 148 3.83 5.97 -9.93
N ILE A 149 3.47 7.23 -9.63
CA ILE A 149 4.07 7.96 -8.48
C ILE A 149 3.74 7.25 -7.17
N LYS A 150 2.46 6.88 -6.96
CA LYS A 150 2.03 6.14 -5.76
C LYS A 150 2.77 4.81 -5.64
N TRP A 151 2.68 3.99 -6.68
CA TRP A 151 3.24 2.64 -6.69
C TRP A 151 4.77 2.69 -6.59
N GLY A 152 5.43 3.66 -7.22
CA GLY A 152 6.86 3.91 -7.09
C GLY A 152 7.28 4.27 -5.66
N ALA A 153 6.49 5.09 -4.95
CA ALA A 153 6.75 5.39 -3.54
C ALA A 153 6.61 4.13 -2.66
N ILE A 154 5.60 3.29 -2.92
CA ILE A 154 5.40 1.99 -2.26
C ILE A 154 6.59 1.07 -2.47
N ALA A 155 7.02 0.90 -3.72
CA ALA A 155 8.18 0.10 -4.08
C ALA A 155 9.46 0.64 -3.43
N GLY A 156 9.62 1.96 -3.37
CA GLY A 156 10.75 2.63 -2.74
C GLY A 156 10.86 2.31 -1.25
N TYR A 157 9.78 2.48 -0.47
CA TYR A 157 9.84 2.16 0.95
C TYR A 157 9.90 0.64 1.21
N ALA A 158 9.35 -0.19 0.32
CA ALA A 158 9.55 -1.63 0.36
C ALA A 158 11.04 -2.00 0.18
N ALA A 159 11.72 -1.44 -0.82
CA ALA A 159 13.15 -1.67 -1.04
C ALA A 159 14.00 -1.21 0.16
N VAL A 160 13.65 -0.07 0.75
CA VAL A 160 14.29 0.40 2.00
C VAL A 160 14.07 -0.58 3.15
N LEU A 161 12.84 -1.08 3.36
CA LEU A 161 12.56 -2.08 4.39
C LEU A 161 13.38 -3.36 4.18
N ALA A 162 13.42 -3.86 2.95
CA ALA A 162 14.20 -5.05 2.60
C ALA A 162 15.68 -4.86 2.95
N MET A 163 16.25 -3.70 2.62
CA MET A 163 17.64 -3.38 2.91
C MET A 163 17.91 -3.32 4.42
N ILE A 164 17.04 -2.66 5.20
CA ILE A 164 17.18 -2.61 6.66
C ILE A 164 17.12 -4.02 7.26
N MET A 165 16.16 -4.84 6.84
CA MET A 165 16.03 -6.22 7.33
C MET A 165 17.26 -7.08 6.95
N ALA A 166 17.77 -6.95 5.72
CA ALA A 166 18.96 -7.66 5.28
C ALA A 166 20.21 -7.26 6.08
N LEU A 167 20.42 -5.95 6.30
CA LEU A 167 21.53 -5.43 7.11
C LEU A 167 21.44 -5.86 8.58
N ALA A 168 20.21 -5.96 9.12
CA ALA A 168 19.95 -6.52 10.44
C ALA A 168 20.05 -8.05 10.51
N ARG A 169 20.53 -8.71 9.43
CA ARG A 169 20.63 -10.18 9.27
C ARG A 169 19.29 -10.91 9.39
N ARG A 170 18.15 -10.22 9.24
CA ARG A 170 16.79 -10.79 9.19
C ARG A 170 16.41 -11.16 7.75
N ARG A 171 17.22 -12.02 7.11
CA ARG A 171 17.12 -12.32 5.67
C ARG A 171 15.75 -12.81 5.23
N LEU A 172 15.09 -13.67 6.01
CA LEU A 172 13.75 -14.18 5.68
C LEU A 172 12.70 -13.07 5.60
N LEU A 173 12.75 -12.08 6.51
CA LEU A 173 11.85 -10.93 6.48
C LEU A 173 12.18 -9.94 5.36
N ALA A 174 13.41 -9.95 4.83
CA ALA A 174 13.79 -9.08 3.72
C ALA A 174 13.21 -9.55 2.37
N VAL A 175 12.86 -10.84 2.24
CA VAL A 175 12.39 -11.43 0.97
C VAL A 175 11.09 -10.78 0.50
N PHE A 176 10.09 -10.68 1.36
CA PHE A 176 8.77 -10.15 0.99
C PHE A 176 8.80 -8.69 0.50
N PRO A 177 9.39 -7.73 1.23
CA PRO A 177 9.54 -6.36 0.72
C PRO A 177 10.39 -6.28 -0.55
N ALA A 178 11.41 -7.13 -0.71
CA ALA A 178 12.21 -7.16 -1.94
C ALA A 178 11.38 -7.64 -3.15
N LEU A 179 10.59 -8.71 -2.97
CA LEU A 179 9.69 -9.22 -4.00
C LEU A 179 8.59 -8.21 -4.35
N ALA A 180 8.04 -7.50 -3.37
CA ALA A 180 7.07 -6.42 -3.62
C ALA A 180 7.69 -5.29 -4.45
N ALA A 181 8.85 -4.77 -4.06
CA ALA A 181 9.55 -3.72 -4.80
C ALA A 181 9.88 -4.16 -6.24
N PHE A 182 10.37 -5.39 -6.41
CA PHE A 182 10.65 -5.96 -7.71
C PHE A 182 9.37 -6.14 -8.55
N GLY A 183 8.29 -6.64 -7.96
CA GLY A 183 7.01 -6.84 -8.63
C GLY A 183 6.45 -5.54 -9.20
N VAL A 184 6.44 -4.47 -8.40
CA VAL A 184 6.01 -3.15 -8.88
C VAL A 184 6.89 -2.64 -10.02
N GLY A 185 8.21 -2.81 -9.92
CA GLY A 185 9.12 -2.46 -11.01
C GLY A 185 8.85 -3.27 -12.28
N ALA A 186 8.62 -4.58 -12.15
CA ALA A 186 8.27 -5.44 -13.28
C ALA A 186 6.97 -5.00 -13.95
N SER A 187 5.94 -4.66 -13.18
CA SER A 187 4.68 -4.11 -13.71
C SER A 187 4.87 -2.79 -14.46
N TYR A 188 5.77 -1.92 -14.00
CA TYR A 188 6.07 -0.67 -14.70
C TYR A 188 6.69 -0.94 -16.07
N PHE A 189 7.73 -1.79 -16.12
CA PHE A 189 8.44 -2.09 -17.36
C PHE A 189 7.62 -2.96 -18.33
N SER A 190 6.62 -3.68 -17.85
CA SER A 190 5.65 -4.39 -18.69
C SER A 190 4.49 -3.49 -19.17
N SER A 191 4.60 -2.17 -19.01
CA SER A 191 3.53 -1.21 -19.34
C SER A 191 2.19 -1.58 -18.70
N ALA A 192 2.22 -1.94 -17.42
CA ALA A 192 1.07 -2.40 -16.64
C ALA A 192 0.34 -3.63 -17.22
N ASP A 193 1.05 -4.54 -17.92
CA ASP A 193 0.47 -5.83 -18.31
C ASP A 193 -0.38 -6.43 -17.17
N PRO A 194 -1.69 -6.72 -17.40
CA PRO A 194 -2.61 -7.09 -16.33
C PRO A 194 -2.15 -8.32 -15.55
N ALA A 195 -1.58 -9.31 -16.22
CA ALA A 195 -1.12 -10.53 -15.57
C ALA A 195 0.07 -10.24 -14.64
N VAL A 196 1.06 -9.47 -15.12
CA VAL A 196 2.21 -9.04 -14.31
C VAL A 196 1.75 -8.19 -13.11
N PHE A 197 0.83 -7.25 -13.33
CA PHE A 197 0.30 -6.40 -12.27
C PHE A 197 -0.47 -7.17 -11.20
N ILE A 198 -1.31 -8.15 -11.58
CA ILE A 198 -2.02 -9.01 -10.62
C ILE A 198 -1.02 -9.73 -9.72
N TRP A 199 0.03 -10.33 -10.30
CA TRP A 199 1.09 -10.99 -9.53
C TRP A 199 1.80 -10.02 -8.58
N ALA A 200 2.19 -8.83 -9.06
CA ALA A 200 2.83 -7.81 -8.25
C ALA A 200 1.95 -7.35 -7.08
N ASN A 201 0.66 -7.12 -7.32
CA ASN A 201 -0.30 -6.72 -6.30
C ASN A 201 -0.47 -7.80 -5.21
N GLN A 202 -0.45 -9.09 -5.56
CA GLN A 202 -0.51 -10.17 -4.56
C GLN A 202 0.72 -10.20 -3.65
N LEU A 203 1.90 -9.81 -4.16
CA LEU A 203 3.12 -9.72 -3.36
C LEU A 203 3.08 -8.60 -2.32
N LEU A 204 2.18 -7.61 -2.46
CA LEU A 204 2.00 -6.56 -1.45
C LEU A 204 1.45 -7.10 -0.14
N VAL A 205 0.64 -8.17 -0.15
CA VAL A 205 0.06 -8.73 1.08
C VAL A 205 1.13 -9.25 2.05
N PRO A 206 2.01 -10.21 1.67
CA PRO A 206 3.07 -10.67 2.57
C PRO A 206 4.08 -9.55 2.89
N PHE A 207 4.28 -8.59 2.00
CA PHE A 207 5.05 -7.39 2.30
C PHE A 207 4.43 -6.57 3.45
N MET A 208 3.14 -6.23 3.36
CA MET A 208 2.46 -5.44 4.40
C MET A 208 2.46 -6.18 5.75
N LEU A 209 2.37 -7.52 5.74
CA LEU A 209 2.48 -8.35 6.94
C LEU A 209 3.90 -8.38 7.55
N THR A 210 4.93 -7.95 6.82
CA THR A 210 6.29 -7.85 7.37
C THR A 210 6.37 -6.79 8.48
N PHE A 211 5.61 -5.69 8.38
CA PHE A 211 5.58 -4.62 9.37
C PHE A 211 5.13 -5.09 10.77
N PRO A 212 3.94 -5.69 10.97
CA PRO A 212 3.49 -6.14 12.29
C PRO A 212 4.36 -7.28 12.84
N VAL A 213 4.82 -8.20 11.99
CA VAL A 213 5.72 -9.31 12.41
C VAL A 213 7.03 -8.74 12.96
N ALA A 214 7.66 -7.83 12.22
CA ALA A 214 8.86 -7.17 12.68
C ALA A 214 8.61 -6.33 13.94
N ALA A 215 7.47 -5.64 14.03
CA ALA A 215 7.12 -4.84 15.19
C ALA A 215 7.02 -5.68 16.48
N VAL A 216 6.36 -6.85 16.42
CA VAL A 216 6.29 -7.79 17.56
C VAL A 216 7.68 -8.27 17.95
N MET A 217 8.53 -8.62 16.98
CA MET A 217 9.91 -9.03 17.27
C MET A 217 10.71 -7.94 17.99
N TYR A 218 10.57 -6.69 17.54
CA TYR A 218 11.27 -5.55 18.13
C TYR A 218 10.75 -5.15 19.51
N LEU A 219 9.48 -5.43 19.81
CA LEU A 219 8.91 -5.25 21.14
C LEU A 219 9.49 -6.28 22.12
N ARG A 220 9.46 -7.59 21.76
CA ARG A 220 9.97 -8.68 22.62
C ARG A 220 11.44 -8.52 22.98
N ALA A 221 12.28 -8.15 22.01
CA ALA A 221 13.71 -7.97 22.24
C ALA A 221 14.04 -6.86 23.27
N ASN A 222 13.13 -5.92 23.51
CA ASN A 222 13.33 -4.87 24.52
C ASN A 222 12.97 -5.33 25.93
N ASP A 223 12.09 -6.33 26.07
CA ASP A 223 11.65 -6.84 27.37
C ASP A 223 12.74 -7.76 27.93
N GLU A 224 13.33 -8.61 27.08
CA GLU A 224 14.47 -9.48 27.43
C GLU A 224 15.71 -8.68 27.92
N SER A 225 15.98 -7.51 27.34
CA SER A 225 17.07 -6.65 27.80
C SER A 225 16.80 -5.97 29.15
N ALA A 226 15.53 -5.74 29.50
CA ALA A 226 15.18 -5.07 30.75
C ALA A 226 15.17 -6.06 31.94
N GLU A 227 14.75 -7.30 31.71
CA GLU A 227 14.74 -8.35 32.75
C GLU A 227 16.15 -8.79 33.14
N GLY A 228 17.10 -8.83 32.19
CA GLY A 228 18.49 -9.21 32.47
C GLY A 228 19.29 -8.20 33.31
N ASP A 229 18.91 -6.92 33.28
CA ASP A 229 19.59 -5.87 34.03
C ASP A 229 19.16 -5.86 35.53
N ASP A 230 17.94 -6.30 35.84
CA ASP A 230 17.43 -6.37 37.22
C ASP A 230 17.96 -7.58 38.01
N GLU A 231 18.19 -8.73 37.35
CA GLU A 231 18.73 -9.93 38.03
C GLU A 231 20.21 -9.78 38.44
N GLY A 232 20.98 -8.94 37.74
CA GLY A 232 22.39 -8.67 38.05
C GLY A 232 22.62 -7.71 39.22
N ALA A 233 21.64 -6.87 39.55
CA ALA A 233 21.77 -5.87 40.61
C ALA A 233 21.53 -6.44 42.04
N GLY A 234 20.93 -7.63 42.16
CA GLY A 234 20.54 -8.22 43.45
C GLY A 234 21.51 -9.24 44.07
N GLN A 235 22.61 -9.60 43.39
CA GLN A 235 23.51 -10.68 43.85
C GLN A 235 24.83 -10.19 44.48
N GLY A 236 24.97 -8.89 44.75
CA GLY A 236 26.20 -8.28 45.25
C GLY A 236 26.28 -8.01 46.76
N GLU A 237 25.24 -8.30 47.55
CA GLU A 237 25.21 -8.04 49.00
C GLU A 237 25.00 -9.35 49.79
N ALA A 238 26.08 -10.09 50.03
CA ALA A 238 26.16 -11.13 51.05
C ALA A 238 27.60 -11.31 51.54
#